data_AF-A0A1I2HNU6-F1
#
_entry.id   AF-A0A1I2HNU6-F1
#
_cell.length_a   1.000
_cell.length_b   1.000
_cell.length_c   1.000
_cell.angle_alpha   90.00
_cell.angle_beta   90.00
_cell.angle_gamma   90.00
#
_symmetry.space_group_name_H-M   'P 1'
#
loop_
_entity.id
_entity.type
_entity.pdbx_description
1 polymer ?
#
loop_
_entity_poly.entity_id
_entity_poly.type
_entity_poly.pdbx_seq_one_letter_code
_entity_poly.pdbx_strand_id
1 'polypeptide(L)'
;MQTALFNGTSVSAWTSLGGSGLNGSPAVVVNPGYRLRLFVRDADGHIVTKAQSAEGGAYDADWTQVGDQIAAGSPAATLSPTTGSIEIVVRGTDSLIHSTGEAVQGSGTWRDWETPTPTETATDPTVLNYSTANGQIWGYSFRTTTNQVWLFSTSTTGFAARAKTAQGSAAPETGAPVRAPAFTGHALPAPPQE
;
A
#
# COMPACT_ATOMS: atom_id res chain seq x y z
N MET A 1 -4.60 -11.98 14.92
CA MET A 1 -5.40 -10.93 14.24
C MET A 1 -6.89 -11.26 14.37
N GLN A 2 -7.75 -10.26 14.57
CA GLN A 2 -9.19 -10.46 14.66
C GLN A 2 -9.94 -9.37 13.88
N THR A 3 -11.18 -9.67 13.48
CA THR A 3 -12.08 -8.72 12.82
C THR A 3 -13.44 -8.73 13.48
N ALA A 4 -14.18 -7.63 13.38
CA ALA A 4 -15.58 -7.54 13.78
C ALA A 4 -16.30 -6.61 12.80
N LEU A 5 -17.57 -6.92 12.53
CA LEU A 5 -18.41 -6.09 11.65
C LEU A 5 -19.08 -4.99 12.48
N PHE A 6 -19.01 -3.75 12.00
CA PHE A 6 -19.74 -2.63 12.55
C PHE A 6 -20.87 -2.25 11.60
N ASN A 7 -22.11 -2.22 12.11
CA ASN A 7 -23.31 -1.91 11.32
C ASN A 7 -23.85 -0.49 11.57
N GLY A 8 -23.03 0.41 12.12
CA GLY A 8 -23.42 1.78 12.46
C GLY A 8 -23.89 1.97 13.91
N THR A 9 -24.34 0.90 14.58
CA THR A 9 -24.85 0.97 15.96
C THR A 9 -24.24 -0.06 16.90
N SER A 10 -23.73 -1.17 16.36
CA SER A 10 -23.22 -2.29 17.14
C SER A 10 -22.02 -2.93 16.45
N VAL A 11 -21.15 -3.54 17.25
CA VAL A 11 -20.01 -4.33 16.82
C VAL A 11 -20.34 -5.81 17.04
N SER A 12 -20.12 -6.65 16.03
CA SER A 12 -20.31 -8.10 16.16
C SER A 12 -19.35 -8.72 17.17
N ALA A 13 -19.54 -10.00 17.49
CA ALA A 13 -18.48 -10.76 18.13
C ALA A 13 -17.18 -10.71 17.29
N TRP A 14 -16.05 -10.72 17.97
CA TRP A 14 -14.74 -10.76 17.32
C TRP A 14 -14.46 -12.15 16.75
N THR A 15 -14.10 -12.18 15.47
CA THR A 15 -13.73 -13.39 14.74
C THR A 15 -12.22 -13.44 14.55
N SER A 16 -11.59 -14.55 14.93
CA SER A 16 -10.17 -14.77 14.69
C SER A 16 -9.88 -14.96 13.20
N LEU A 17 -8.83 -14.30 12.71
CA LEU A 17 -8.29 -14.52 11.36
C LEU A 17 -7.08 -15.47 11.37
N GLY A 18 -6.78 -16.09 12.51
CA GLY A 18 -5.58 -16.90 12.70
C GLY A 18 -4.29 -16.09 12.64
N GLY A 19 -3.21 -16.77 12.28
CA GLY A 19 -1.84 -16.24 12.26
C GLY A 19 -1.19 -16.22 13.64
N SER A 20 0.08 -16.62 13.71
CA SER A 20 0.91 -16.62 14.93
C SER A 20 1.97 -15.53 14.85
N GLY A 21 2.14 -14.78 15.94
CA GLY A 21 3.20 -13.77 16.03
C GLY A 21 3.02 -12.58 15.08
N LEU A 22 1.79 -12.25 14.71
CA LEU A 22 1.51 -11.04 13.93
C LEU A 22 1.73 -9.80 14.80
N ASN A 23 2.52 -8.85 14.30
CA ASN A 23 3.02 -7.69 15.04
C ASN A 23 2.78 -6.38 14.28
N GLY A 24 2.70 -5.27 15.02
CA GLY A 24 2.50 -3.93 14.46
C GLY A 24 1.03 -3.64 14.12
N SER A 25 0.79 -2.48 13.53
CA SER A 25 -0.55 -2.07 13.08
C SER A 25 -0.85 -2.66 11.71
N PRO A 26 -2.00 -3.32 11.50
CA PRO A 26 -2.38 -3.81 10.18
C PRO A 26 -2.78 -2.64 9.26
N ALA A 27 -2.43 -2.74 7.99
CA ALA A 27 -3.00 -1.90 6.94
C ALA A 27 -4.17 -2.63 6.27
N VAL A 28 -5.22 -1.91 5.89
CA VAL A 28 -6.41 -2.48 5.23
C VAL A 28 -6.74 -1.65 4.01
N VAL A 29 -7.01 -2.32 2.89
CA VAL A 29 -7.48 -1.73 1.64
C VAL A 29 -8.81 -2.34 1.24
N VAL A 30 -9.67 -1.55 0.60
CA VAL A 30 -10.94 -2.01 0.04
C VAL A 30 -10.73 -2.24 -1.45
N ASN A 31 -10.58 -3.50 -1.87
CA ASN A 31 -10.44 -3.86 -3.28
C ASN A 31 -11.73 -3.61 -4.07
N PRO A 32 -11.62 -3.50 -5.42
CA PRO A 32 -12.79 -3.53 -6.29
C PRO A 32 -13.72 -4.71 -5.95
N GLY A 33 -15.01 -4.40 -5.87
CA GLY A 33 -16.05 -5.32 -5.36
C GLY A 33 -16.18 -5.33 -3.84
N TYR A 34 -15.75 -4.26 -3.15
CA TYR A 34 -15.88 -4.06 -1.69
C TYR A 34 -15.32 -5.19 -0.83
N ARG A 35 -14.29 -5.88 -1.34
CA ARG A 35 -13.59 -6.95 -0.62
C ARG A 35 -12.44 -6.34 0.16
N LEU A 36 -12.35 -6.60 1.46
CA LEU A 36 -11.21 -6.17 2.26
C LEU A 36 -9.99 -7.03 1.96
N ARG A 37 -8.82 -6.41 1.82
CA ARG A 37 -7.53 -7.07 1.94
C ARG A 37 -6.72 -6.37 3.00
N LEU A 38 -6.05 -7.15 3.84
CA LEU A 38 -5.26 -6.64 4.96
C LEU A 38 -3.82 -7.13 4.87
N PHE A 39 -2.92 -6.31 5.40
CA PHE A 39 -1.48 -6.53 5.45
C PHE A 39 -1.01 -6.33 6.87
N VAL A 40 -0.15 -7.21 7.35
CA VAL A 40 0.44 -7.11 8.68
C VAL A 40 1.82 -7.75 8.65
N ARG A 41 2.68 -7.36 9.58
CA ARG A 41 3.99 -7.98 9.73
C ARG A 41 3.89 -9.24 10.60
N ASP A 42 4.58 -10.30 10.24
CA ASP A 42 4.68 -11.52 11.05
C ASP A 42 5.82 -11.45 12.09
N ALA A 43 6.16 -12.60 12.69
CA ALA A 43 7.20 -12.69 13.72
C ALA A 43 8.62 -12.59 13.15
N ASP A 44 8.80 -13.04 11.91
CA ASP A 44 10.08 -13.05 11.20
C ASP A 44 10.34 -11.71 10.49
N GLY A 45 9.32 -10.83 10.46
CA GLY A 45 9.39 -9.50 9.91
C GLY A 45 8.88 -9.40 8.48
N HIS A 46 8.40 -10.49 7.87
CA HIS A 46 7.80 -10.43 6.54
C HIS A 46 6.43 -9.76 6.60
N ILE A 47 6.02 -9.15 5.49
CA ILE A 47 4.64 -8.71 5.31
C ILE A 47 3.82 -9.89 4.82
N VAL A 48 2.73 -10.17 5.52
CA VAL A 48 1.74 -11.19 5.13
C VAL A 48 0.39 -10.54 4.88
N THR A 49 -0.36 -11.11 3.94
CA THR A 49 -1.65 -10.62 3.49
C THR A 49 -2.74 -11.67 3.63
N LYS A 50 -3.98 -11.19 3.75
CA LYS A 50 -5.19 -12.01 3.73
C LYS A 50 -6.33 -11.22 3.10
N ALA A 51 -7.12 -11.84 2.22
CA ALA A 51 -8.22 -11.15 1.53
C ALA A 51 -9.57 -11.77 1.86
N GLN A 52 -10.64 -10.98 1.73
CA GLN A 52 -11.99 -11.49 1.65
C GLN A 52 -12.27 -12.05 0.26
N SER A 53 -12.95 -13.20 0.24
CA SER A 53 -13.45 -13.83 -0.98
C SER A 53 -14.53 -12.99 -1.68
N ALA A 54 -15.42 -12.37 -0.90
CA ALA A 54 -16.50 -11.49 -1.33
C ALA A 54 -16.77 -10.38 -0.29
N GLU A 55 -17.51 -9.35 -0.66
CA GLU A 55 -17.95 -8.30 0.27
C GLU A 55 -18.65 -8.93 1.48
N GLY A 56 -18.18 -8.62 2.69
CA GLY A 56 -18.72 -9.19 3.93
C GLY A 56 -18.51 -10.71 4.10
N GLY A 57 -17.82 -11.36 3.17
CA GLY A 57 -17.60 -12.79 3.15
C GLY A 57 -16.42 -13.26 4.01
N ALA A 58 -16.16 -14.56 3.94
CA ALA A 58 -15.03 -15.18 4.61
C ALA A 58 -13.70 -14.68 4.04
N TYR A 59 -12.70 -14.61 4.91
CA TYR A 59 -11.30 -14.42 4.53
C TYR A 59 -10.71 -15.75 4.01
N ASP A 60 -9.64 -15.65 3.23
CA ASP A 60 -8.84 -16.80 2.81
C ASP A 60 -8.46 -17.68 4.03
N ALA A 61 -8.16 -18.97 3.84
CA ALA A 61 -7.81 -19.82 4.97
C ALA A 61 -6.44 -19.42 5.55
N ASP A 62 -5.45 -19.30 4.66
CA ASP A 62 -4.06 -19.08 5.01
C ASP A 62 -3.65 -17.62 4.87
N TRP A 63 -2.55 -17.28 5.54
CA TRP A 63 -1.83 -16.03 5.31
C TRP A 63 -0.80 -16.27 4.21
N THR A 64 -0.71 -15.34 3.27
CA THR A 64 0.28 -15.42 2.18
C THR A 64 1.30 -14.31 2.31
N GLN A 65 2.56 -14.62 2.01
CA GLN A 65 3.65 -13.66 2.12
C GLN A 65 3.67 -12.69 0.92
N VAL A 66 4.07 -11.44 1.17
CA VAL A 66 4.23 -10.38 0.18
C VAL A 66 5.73 -10.19 -0.08
N GLY A 67 6.30 -11.01 -0.97
CA GLY A 67 7.74 -10.99 -1.29
C GLY A 67 8.64 -11.22 -0.06
N ASP A 68 9.93 -10.90 -0.16
CA ASP A 68 10.94 -11.31 0.85
C ASP A 68 11.51 -10.14 1.68
N GLN A 69 10.87 -8.97 1.64
CA GLN A 69 11.33 -7.81 2.43
C GLN A 69 11.08 -8.01 3.93
N ILE A 70 12.13 -7.78 4.72
CA ILE A 70 12.04 -7.76 6.19
C ILE A 70 11.74 -6.34 6.67
N ALA A 71 10.60 -6.17 7.31
CA ALA A 71 10.11 -4.91 7.83
C ALA A 71 10.43 -4.73 9.33
N ALA A 72 10.93 -3.55 9.70
CA ALA A 72 11.03 -3.11 11.09
C ALA A 72 9.79 -2.35 11.56
N GLY A 73 8.99 -1.82 10.61
CA GLY A 73 7.77 -1.06 10.86
C GLY A 73 6.47 -1.79 10.56
N SER A 74 5.36 -1.15 10.90
CA SER A 74 4.02 -1.51 10.41
C SER A 74 3.90 -1.20 8.91
N PRO A 75 3.19 -2.02 8.12
CA PRO A 75 2.91 -1.67 6.73
C PRO A 75 1.90 -0.53 6.63
N ALA A 76 2.00 0.22 5.54
CA ALA A 76 0.95 1.12 5.07
C ALA A 76 0.60 0.75 3.63
N ALA A 77 -0.69 0.71 3.31
CA ALA A 77 -1.17 0.27 2.00
C ALA A 77 -2.31 1.14 1.48
N THR A 78 -2.34 1.36 0.17
CA THR A 78 -3.39 2.12 -0.52
C THR A 78 -3.76 1.45 -1.83
N LEU A 79 -4.93 1.80 -2.36
CA LEU A 79 -5.20 1.58 -3.79
C LEU A 79 -4.71 2.78 -4.57
N SER A 80 -3.88 2.50 -5.56
CA SER A 80 -3.45 3.51 -6.52
C SER A 80 -4.68 4.07 -7.27
N PRO A 81 -4.95 5.38 -7.21
CA PRO A 81 -6.08 5.97 -7.94
C PRO A 81 -5.89 5.92 -9.46
N THR A 82 -4.67 5.68 -9.95
CA THR A 82 -4.37 5.63 -11.39
C THR A 82 -4.46 4.22 -11.98
N THR A 83 -4.08 3.20 -11.22
CA THR A 83 -4.04 1.80 -11.71
C THR A 83 -5.10 0.92 -11.06
N GLY A 84 -5.64 1.33 -9.91
CA GLY A 84 -6.51 0.50 -9.09
C GLY A 84 -5.83 -0.72 -8.48
N SER A 85 -4.51 -0.87 -8.64
CA SER A 85 -3.68 -1.87 -7.97
C SER A 85 -3.36 -1.43 -6.54
N ILE A 86 -3.11 -2.42 -5.68
CA ILE A 86 -2.64 -2.17 -4.32
C ILE A 86 -1.17 -1.76 -4.34
N GLU A 87 -0.83 -0.79 -3.52
CA GLU A 87 0.53 -0.30 -3.29
C GLU A 87 0.83 -0.36 -1.79
N ILE A 88 2.02 -0.83 -1.43
CA ILE A 88 2.42 -1.14 -0.06
C ILE A 88 3.78 -0.51 0.19
N VAL A 89 3.91 0.17 1.32
CA VAL A 89 5.18 0.73 1.80
C VAL A 89 5.45 0.29 3.23
N VAL A 90 6.72 0.03 3.53
CA VAL A 90 7.18 -0.38 4.86
C VAL A 90 8.50 0.31 5.20
N ARG A 91 8.77 0.47 6.49
CA ARG A 91 10.12 0.74 6.97
C ARG A 91 10.88 -0.58 7.15
N GLY A 92 12.02 -0.71 6.48
CA GLY A 92 12.93 -1.86 6.61
C GLY A 92 13.80 -1.81 7.87
N THR A 93 14.51 -2.90 8.14
CA THR A 93 15.51 -2.99 9.24
C THR A 93 16.75 -2.12 9.01
N ASP A 94 16.97 -1.71 7.76
CA ASP A 94 17.97 -0.75 7.31
C ASP A 94 17.55 0.71 7.52
N SER A 95 16.40 0.97 8.15
CA SER A 95 15.81 2.30 8.31
C SER A 95 15.48 3.01 7.00
N LEU A 96 15.33 2.28 5.89
CA LEU A 96 14.87 2.82 4.61
C LEU A 96 13.39 2.51 4.38
N ILE A 97 12.76 3.23 3.46
CA ILE A 97 11.43 2.89 2.97
C ILE A 97 11.57 1.91 1.81
N HIS A 98 10.87 0.79 1.91
CA HIS A 98 10.71 -0.19 0.85
C HIS A 98 9.28 -0.16 0.32
N SER A 99 9.12 -0.31 -0.98
CA SER A 99 7.86 -0.22 -1.70
C SER A 99 7.65 -1.47 -2.55
N THR A 100 6.41 -1.94 -2.62
CA THR A 100 5.96 -2.92 -3.60
C THR A 100 4.51 -2.62 -3.96
N GLY A 101 3.97 -3.33 -4.95
CA GLY A 101 2.56 -3.27 -5.26
C GLY A 101 2.12 -4.52 -6.01
N GLU A 102 0.82 -4.60 -6.25
CA GLU A 102 0.24 -5.69 -7.02
C GLU A 102 0.73 -5.62 -8.47
N ALA A 103 1.21 -6.74 -9.00
CA ALA A 103 1.75 -6.81 -10.36
C ALA A 103 0.64 -6.59 -11.41
N VAL A 104 -0.56 -7.10 -11.11
CA VAL A 104 -1.78 -6.93 -11.89
C VAL A 104 -2.93 -6.69 -10.92
N GLN A 105 -3.80 -5.73 -11.21
CA GLN A 105 -4.93 -5.41 -10.34
C GLN A 105 -5.76 -6.66 -9.99
N GLY A 106 -5.89 -6.92 -8.70
CA GLY A 106 -6.67 -8.02 -8.14
C GLY A 106 -6.04 -9.42 -8.26
N SER A 107 -4.80 -9.56 -8.75
CA SER A 107 -4.16 -10.87 -8.92
C SER A 107 -3.73 -11.53 -7.61
N GLY A 108 -3.46 -10.75 -6.57
CA GLY A 108 -2.77 -11.24 -5.36
C GLY A 108 -1.30 -11.62 -5.60
N THR A 109 -0.72 -11.22 -6.73
CA THR A 109 0.71 -11.38 -7.02
C THR A 109 1.42 -10.04 -6.91
N TRP A 110 2.63 -10.05 -6.36
CA TRP A 110 3.35 -8.85 -5.96
C TRP A 110 4.56 -8.60 -6.86
N ARG A 111 4.90 -7.34 -7.04
CA ARG A 111 6.15 -6.92 -7.67
C ARG A 111 7.31 -7.19 -6.71
N ASP A 112 8.52 -7.21 -7.25
CA ASP A 112 9.72 -7.16 -6.42
C ASP A 112 9.70 -5.89 -5.56
N TRP A 113 10.21 -6.03 -4.34
CA TRP A 113 10.41 -4.88 -3.47
C TRP A 113 11.50 -3.98 -4.04
N GLU A 114 11.27 -2.69 -3.97
CA GLU A 114 12.23 -1.67 -4.34
C GLU A 114 12.47 -0.73 -3.16
N THR A 115 13.62 -0.07 -3.16
CA THR A 115 13.94 1.02 -2.23
C THR A 115 13.89 2.33 -3.01
N PRO A 116 12.78 3.10 -2.96
CA PRO A 116 12.61 4.26 -3.82
C PRO A 116 13.59 5.41 -3.52
N THR A 117 14.13 5.46 -2.31
CA THR A 117 15.01 6.53 -1.84
C THR A 117 16.01 6.01 -0.81
N PRO A 118 17.27 6.48 -0.84
CA PRO A 118 18.26 6.17 0.20
C PRO A 118 18.10 7.06 1.46
N THR A 119 16.94 7.70 1.66
CA THR A 119 16.70 8.58 2.81
C THR A 119 16.26 7.77 4.02
N GLU A 120 17.03 7.84 5.10
CA GLU A 120 16.68 7.18 6.36
C GLU A 120 15.42 7.77 7.00
N THR A 121 14.57 6.88 7.49
CA THR A 121 13.32 7.20 8.18
C THR A 121 13.39 6.92 9.68
N ALA A 122 12.89 7.86 10.47
CA ALA A 122 12.66 7.70 11.91
C ALA A 122 11.28 7.11 12.25
N THR A 123 10.35 7.07 11.28
CA THR A 123 8.96 6.62 11.50
C THR A 123 8.53 5.59 10.48
N ASP A 124 7.45 4.86 10.79
CA ASP A 124 6.76 4.08 9.77
C ASP A 124 6.12 5.04 8.75
N PRO A 125 6.02 4.66 7.46
CA PRO A 125 5.43 5.52 6.44
C PRO A 125 3.91 5.62 6.61
N THR A 126 3.35 6.76 6.22
CA THR A 126 1.90 6.97 6.10
C THR A 126 1.55 7.22 4.64
N VAL A 127 0.70 6.36 4.06
CA VAL A 127 0.20 6.54 2.68
C VAL A 127 -0.93 7.56 2.61
N LEU A 128 -1.04 8.24 1.48
CA LEU A 128 -2.10 9.20 1.20
C LEU A 128 -2.45 9.21 -0.30
N ASN A 129 -3.72 9.49 -0.58
CA ASN A 129 -4.20 9.77 -1.93
C ASN A 129 -4.58 11.25 -2.00
N TYR A 130 -4.18 11.95 -3.06
CA TYR A 130 -4.48 13.37 -3.20
C TYR A 130 -4.58 13.80 -4.66
N SER A 131 -5.30 14.90 -4.89
CA SER A 131 -5.52 15.46 -6.22
C SER A 131 -4.43 16.46 -6.59
N THR A 132 -3.95 16.38 -7.82
CA THR A 132 -3.09 17.38 -8.46
C THR A 132 -3.82 17.99 -9.65
N ALA A 133 -3.23 19.03 -10.26
CA ALA A 133 -3.72 19.58 -11.54
C ALA A 133 -3.78 18.52 -12.66
N ASN A 134 -3.03 17.41 -12.52
CA ASN A 134 -2.93 16.34 -13.51
C ASN A 134 -3.73 15.08 -13.13
N GLY A 135 -4.62 15.18 -12.12
CA GLY A 135 -5.42 14.07 -11.63
C GLY A 135 -5.02 13.59 -10.24
N GLN A 136 -5.71 12.55 -9.76
CA GLN A 136 -5.42 11.92 -8.48
C GLN A 136 -4.16 11.06 -8.57
N ILE A 137 -3.32 11.18 -7.56
CA ILE A 137 -2.14 10.36 -7.36
C ILE A 137 -2.12 9.85 -5.92
N TRP A 138 -1.18 8.96 -5.65
CA TRP A 138 -0.88 8.54 -4.30
C TRP A 138 0.57 8.88 -3.96
N GLY A 139 0.85 8.86 -2.67
CA GLY A 139 2.16 9.08 -2.12
C GLY A 139 2.25 8.56 -0.70
N TYR A 140 3.41 8.76 -0.07
CA TYR A 140 3.61 8.46 1.32
C TYR A 140 4.47 9.53 1.99
N SER A 141 4.30 9.68 3.29
CA SER A 141 5.10 10.58 4.10
C SER A 141 5.76 9.85 5.26
N PHE A 142 6.89 10.37 5.70
CA PHE A 142 7.59 9.91 6.89
C PHE A 142 8.45 11.04 7.46
N ARG A 143 8.89 10.88 8.71
CA ARG A 143 9.88 11.78 9.31
C ARG A 143 11.26 11.16 9.20
N THR A 144 12.26 11.92 8.76
CA THR A 144 13.65 11.47 8.69
C THR A 144 14.28 11.36 10.08
N THR A 145 15.46 10.73 10.15
CA THR A 145 16.31 10.72 11.35
C THR A 145 16.76 12.13 11.78
N THR A 146 16.73 13.11 10.86
CA THR A 146 17.01 14.53 11.11
C THR A 146 15.77 15.37 11.45
N ASN A 147 14.63 14.73 11.76
CA ASN A 147 13.36 15.37 12.10
C ASN A 147 12.72 16.22 10.98
N GLN A 148 13.09 16.01 9.72
CA GLN A 148 12.39 16.60 8.58
C GLN A 148 11.22 15.73 8.16
N VAL A 149 10.07 16.33 7.84
CA VAL A 149 8.97 15.59 7.22
C VAL A 149 9.16 15.60 5.71
N TRP A 150 9.20 14.40 5.14
CA TRP A 150 9.27 14.21 3.70
C TRP A 150 7.95 13.63 3.18
N LEU A 151 7.52 14.14 2.04
CA LEU A 151 6.43 13.61 1.24
C LEU A 151 7.01 13.08 -0.08
N PHE A 152 6.79 11.81 -0.36
CA PHE A 152 7.09 11.18 -1.63
C PHE A 152 5.80 10.97 -2.41
N SER A 153 5.80 11.39 -3.67
CA SER A 153 4.64 11.31 -4.55
C SER A 153 4.96 10.51 -5.80
N THR A 154 3.98 9.78 -6.33
CA THR A 154 4.20 9.08 -7.60
C THR A 154 4.31 10.08 -8.75
N SER A 155 5.38 9.99 -9.54
CA SER A 155 5.55 10.78 -10.75
C SER A 155 4.52 10.37 -11.80
N THR A 156 3.72 11.32 -12.28
CA THR A 156 2.65 11.10 -13.29
C THR A 156 3.18 10.83 -14.70
N THR A 157 4.50 10.91 -14.93
CA THR A 157 5.12 10.75 -16.24
C THR A 157 4.86 9.37 -16.88
N GLY A 158 4.52 8.35 -16.08
CA GLY A 158 4.19 7.00 -16.58
C GLY A 158 2.72 6.77 -16.99
N PHE A 159 1.78 7.58 -16.51
CA PHE A 159 0.34 7.28 -16.62
C PHE A 159 -0.39 8.20 -17.62
N ALA A 160 -0.02 9.49 -17.70
CA ALA A 160 -0.66 10.43 -18.62
C ALA A 160 -0.39 10.11 -20.10
N ALA A 161 0.67 9.35 -20.40
CA ALA A 161 0.97 8.90 -21.76
C ALA A 161 0.00 7.81 -22.26
N ARG A 162 -0.62 7.02 -21.37
CA ARG A 162 -1.52 5.91 -21.76
C ARG A 162 -2.96 6.38 -22.03
N ALA A 163 -3.39 7.46 -21.40
CA ALA A 163 -4.75 8.00 -21.57
C ALA A 163 -4.96 8.72 -22.91
N LYS A 164 -3.88 9.13 -23.62
CA LYS A 164 -3.99 9.85 -24.90
C LYS A 164 -4.01 8.95 -26.15
N THR A 165 -3.84 7.64 -26.01
CA THR A 165 -3.85 6.69 -27.15
C THR A 165 -5.11 5.81 -27.21
N ALA A 166 -6.01 5.89 -26.24
CA ALA A 166 -7.26 5.12 -26.25
C ALA A 166 -8.41 5.88 -26.94
N GLN A 167 -8.23 6.20 -28.23
CA GLN A 167 -9.32 6.50 -29.14
C GLN A 167 -9.27 5.47 -30.27
N GLY A 168 -9.73 4.25 -29.95
CA GLY A 168 -9.74 3.12 -30.88
C GLY A 168 -10.18 1.86 -30.16
N SER A 169 -11.36 1.37 -30.52
CA SER A 169 -11.99 0.14 -30.03
C SER A 169 -11.15 -1.12 -30.28
N ALA A 170 -10.76 -1.88 -29.24
CA ALA A 170 -10.56 -3.35 -29.27
C ALA A 170 -10.19 -3.95 -27.89
N ALA A 171 -10.94 -5.00 -27.47
CA ALA A 171 -10.57 -6.23 -26.72
C ALA A 171 -9.77 -6.16 -25.38
N PRO A 172 -9.88 -7.18 -24.48
CA PRO A 172 -9.45 -7.05 -23.09
C PRO A 172 -7.92 -7.05 -22.99
N GLU A 173 -7.36 -6.05 -22.31
CA GLU A 173 -5.95 -5.99 -21.99
C GLU A 173 -5.60 -7.13 -21.02
N THR A 174 -5.13 -8.27 -21.53
CA THR A 174 -4.34 -9.20 -20.71
C THR A 174 -3.05 -8.48 -20.33
N GLY A 175 -3.05 -8.00 -19.09
CA GLY A 175 -2.13 -7.02 -18.54
C GLY A 175 -0.65 -7.38 -18.69
N ALA A 176 0.08 -6.48 -19.34
CA ALA A 176 1.51 -6.35 -19.08
C ALA A 176 1.70 -5.99 -17.59
N PRO A 177 2.72 -6.52 -16.91
CA PRO A 177 2.97 -6.19 -15.51
C PRO A 177 3.13 -4.68 -15.36
N VAL A 178 2.42 -4.09 -14.39
CA VAL A 178 2.55 -2.68 -14.08
C VAL A 178 3.96 -2.45 -13.55
N ARG A 179 4.75 -1.59 -14.20
CA ARG A 179 6.07 -1.22 -13.68
C ARG A 179 5.89 -0.47 -12.36
N ALA A 180 6.85 -0.63 -11.47
CA ALA A 180 6.87 0.14 -10.22
C ALA A 180 6.73 1.65 -10.45
N PRO A 181 5.94 2.34 -9.61
CA PRO A 181 5.80 3.78 -9.71
C PRO A 181 7.12 4.46 -9.34
N ALA A 182 7.48 5.47 -10.11
CA ALA A 182 8.59 6.34 -9.74
C ALA A 182 8.12 7.33 -8.66
N PHE A 183 8.99 7.65 -7.70
CA PHE A 183 8.69 8.61 -6.64
C PHE A 183 9.50 9.90 -6.76
N THR A 184 8.88 11.01 -6.37
CA THR A 184 9.55 12.31 -6.20
C THR A 184 9.34 12.78 -4.76
N GLY A 185 10.45 13.04 -4.07
CA GLY A 185 10.46 13.48 -2.68
C GLY A 185 10.46 15.01 -2.54
N HIS A 186 9.73 15.50 -1.54
CA HIS A 186 9.64 16.91 -1.19
C HIS A 186 9.73 17.07 0.34
N ALA A 187 10.60 17.96 0.81
CA ALA A 187 10.64 18.36 2.21
C ALA A 187 9.50 19.35 2.49
N LEU A 188 8.77 19.13 3.58
CA LEU A 188 7.79 20.12 4.05
C LEU A 188 8.51 21.24 4.81
N PRO A 189 8.20 22.52 4.55
CA PRO A 189 8.76 23.64 5.30
C PRO A 189 8.45 23.52 6.80
N ALA A 190 9.32 24.10 7.62
CA ALA A 190 9.03 24.25 9.04
C ALA A 190 7.75 25.10 9.22
N PRO A 191 6.94 24.83 10.26
CA PRO A 191 5.85 25.72 10.63
C PRO A 191 6.37 27.15 10.84
N PRO A 192 5.56 28.19 10.56
CA PRO A 192 5.91 29.57 10.90
C PRO A 192 6.34 29.65 12.38
N GLN A 193 7.41 30.40 12.66
CA GLN A 193 7.74 30.75 14.04
C GLN A 193 6.72 31.78 14.52
N GLU A 194 6.10 31.55 15.67
CA GLU A 194 5.21 32.51 16.34
C GLU A 194 5.95 33.77 16.80
#